data_AF-A0A162PUN7-F1
#
_entry.id   AF-A0A162PUN7-F1
#
_cell.length_a   1.000
_cell.length_b   1.000
_cell.length_c   1.000
_cell.angle_alpha   90.00
_cell.angle_beta   90.00
_cell.angle_gamma   90.00
#
_symmetry.space_group_name_H-M   'P 1'
#
loop_
_entity.id
_entity.type
_entity.pdbx_description
1 polymer ?
#
loop_
_entity_poly.entity_id
_entity_poly.type
_entity_poly.pdbx_seq_one_letter_code
_entity_poly.pdbx_strand_id
1 'polypeptide(L)'
;MTTLSASTTPETPHSAINSMPSQHIPQRKKKATRACIHCQKAHLTCDDSRPCQRCIKRDLASTCADGARKKAKYLQDAEVEVEVVVVVVVAVVEHNNTGS
;
A
#
# COMPACT_ATOMS: atom_id res chain seq x y z
N MET A 1 -5.97 5.03 66.41
CA MET A 1 -4.60 4.70 65.96
C MET A 1 -4.58 4.76 64.44
N THR A 2 -3.86 5.59 63.69
CA THR A 2 -2.97 6.73 63.92
C THR A 2 -2.85 7.44 62.54
N THR A 3 -3.03 8.77 62.51
CA THR A 3 -2.50 9.81 61.57
C THR A 3 -2.53 9.55 60.04
N LEU A 4 -3.30 10.33 59.25
CA LEU A 4 -2.95 11.64 58.65
C LEU A 4 -1.51 11.76 58.11
N SER A 5 -1.40 11.98 56.80
CA SER A 5 -0.44 12.89 56.17
C SER A 5 -1.01 13.42 54.86
N ALA A 6 -1.26 14.73 54.83
CA ALA A 6 -1.58 15.55 53.67
C ALA A 6 -0.31 16.27 53.19
N SER A 7 -0.18 16.51 51.88
CA SER A 7 0.51 17.67 51.30
C SER A 7 0.23 17.70 49.79
N THR A 8 -0.75 18.47 49.29
CA THR A 8 -0.65 19.87 48.81
C THR A 8 0.46 20.12 47.78
N THR A 9 0.09 20.12 46.48
CA THR A 9 0.03 21.28 45.53
C THR A 9 1.33 21.48 44.73
N PRO A 10 1.35 21.99 43.47
CA PRO A 10 0.38 22.94 42.89
C PRO A 10 -0.11 22.68 41.46
N GLU A 11 -1.25 23.30 41.22
CA GLU A 11 -1.86 23.61 39.95
C GLU A 11 -0.89 24.31 39.00
N THR A 12 -0.96 23.96 37.72
CA THR A 12 -0.59 24.85 36.61
C THR A 12 -1.48 24.53 35.41
N PRO A 13 -1.80 25.55 34.60
CA PRO A 13 -3.17 26.04 34.53
C PRO A 13 -3.95 25.45 33.37
N HIS A 14 -5.26 25.59 33.52
CA HIS A 14 -6.26 25.41 32.49
C HIS A 14 -5.78 26.10 31.20
N SER A 15 -5.50 25.31 30.16
CA SER A 15 -5.30 25.85 28.83
C SER A 15 -6.63 26.43 28.36
N ALA A 16 -6.76 27.73 28.60
CA ALA A 16 -7.79 28.58 28.06
C ALA A 16 -7.92 28.33 26.55
N ILE A 17 -9.13 27.94 26.15
CA ILE A 17 -9.82 28.44 24.95
C ILE A 17 -9.06 29.56 24.25
N ASN A 18 -8.42 29.21 23.13
CA ASN A 18 -8.24 30.16 22.05
C ASN A 18 -8.91 29.58 20.81
N SER A 19 -10.20 29.87 20.70
CA SER A 19 -10.95 29.81 19.45
C SER A 19 -10.35 30.83 18.48
N MET A 20 -9.33 30.41 17.73
CA MET A 20 -8.67 31.24 16.72
C MET A 20 -8.96 30.63 15.33
N PRO A 21 -9.34 31.45 14.33
CA PRO A 21 -10.17 31.01 13.22
C PRO A 21 -9.41 30.07 12.31
N SER A 22 -10.03 28.90 12.07
CA SER A 22 -9.90 28.02 10.91
C SER A 22 -8.77 28.38 9.94
N GLN A 23 -7.52 28.17 10.36
CA GLN A 23 -6.42 28.11 9.41
C GLN A 23 -6.58 26.78 8.71
N HIS A 24 -7.12 26.86 7.51
CA HIS A 24 -7.13 25.80 6.52
C HIS A 24 -5.66 25.46 6.21
N ILE A 25 -4.98 24.77 7.13
CA ILE A 25 -3.84 23.94 6.80
C ILE A 25 -4.42 23.05 5.72
N PRO A 26 -3.99 23.16 4.44
CA PRO A 26 -4.43 22.18 3.47
C PRO A 26 -3.92 20.87 4.05
N GLN A 27 -4.82 20.07 4.62
CA GLN A 27 -4.53 18.71 4.99
C GLN A 27 -3.97 18.13 3.71
N ARG A 28 -2.65 18.03 3.63
CA ARG A 28 -1.97 17.50 2.46
C ARG A 28 -2.58 16.14 2.32
N LYS A 29 -3.51 16.01 1.37
CA LYS A 29 -4.25 14.78 1.11
C LYS A 29 -3.17 13.74 1.06
N LYS A 30 -3.16 12.86 2.07
CA LYS A 30 -2.18 11.79 2.16
C LYS A 30 -2.24 11.12 0.81
N LYS A 31 -1.11 11.05 0.13
CA LYS A 31 -1.09 10.52 -1.24
C LYS A 31 -1.59 9.09 -1.14
N ALA A 32 -2.41 8.69 -2.12
CA ALA A 32 -2.88 7.33 -2.10
C ALA A 32 -1.71 6.36 -2.10
N THR A 33 -1.68 5.51 -1.07
CA THR A 33 -0.60 4.52 -0.94
C THR A 33 -0.65 3.57 -2.15
N ARG A 34 -1.83 3.45 -2.76
CA ARG A 34 -2.10 2.57 -3.90
C ARG A 34 -3.20 3.12 -4.80
N ALA A 35 -2.86 3.43 -6.05
CA ALA A 35 -3.85 3.80 -7.06
C ALA A 35 -4.81 2.62 -7.34
N CYS A 36 -6.08 2.91 -7.66
CA CYS A 36 -7.04 1.89 -8.10
C CYS A 36 -6.66 1.34 -9.49
N ILE A 37 -7.19 0.17 -9.87
CA ILE A 37 -6.90 -0.49 -11.15
C ILE A 37 -7.15 0.42 -12.36
N HIS A 38 -8.20 1.24 -12.31
CA HIS A 38 -8.61 2.10 -13.43
C HIS A 38 -7.70 3.32 -13.56
N CYS A 39 -7.39 3.98 -12.45
CA CYS A 39 -6.45 5.09 -12.43
C CYS A 39 -5.02 4.64 -12.74
N GLN A 40 -4.63 3.43 -12.32
CA GLN A 40 -3.34 2.84 -12.64
C GLN A 40 -3.21 2.59 -14.15
N LYS A 41 -4.22 1.98 -14.79
CA LYS A 41 -4.21 1.74 -16.25
C LYS A 41 -4.23 3.05 -17.07
N ALA A 42 -4.95 4.06 -16.58
CA ALA A 42 -5.03 5.36 -17.25
C ALA A 42 -3.81 6.26 -16.97
N HIS A 43 -2.86 5.84 -16.13
CA HIS A 43 -1.75 6.66 -15.63
C HIS A 43 -2.21 8.00 -15.05
N LEU A 44 -3.31 7.97 -14.30
CA LEU A 44 -3.92 9.13 -13.68
C LEU A 44 -3.73 9.13 -12.17
N THR A 45 -3.70 10.32 -11.57
CA THR A 45 -3.74 10.46 -10.11
C THR A 45 -5.03 9.85 -9.55
N CYS A 46 -4.87 9.04 -8.50
CA CYS A 46 -5.96 8.38 -7.78
C CYS A 46 -6.12 8.97 -6.38
N ASP A 47 -7.36 8.99 -5.89
CA ASP A 47 -7.72 9.34 -4.51
C ASP A 47 -7.80 8.07 -3.63
N ASP A 48 -7.67 8.23 -2.30
CA ASP A 48 -7.73 7.14 -1.30
C ASP A 48 -9.14 6.68 -0.92
N SER A 49 -10.16 7.47 -1.26
CA SER A 49 -11.55 7.07 -1.03
C SER A 49 -11.88 5.86 -1.92
N ARG A 50 -12.55 4.83 -1.40
CA ARG A 50 -13.05 3.70 -2.20
C ARG A 50 -14.57 3.69 -2.20
N PRO A 51 -15.24 3.71 -3.37
CA PRO A 51 -14.70 3.94 -4.73
C PRO A 51 -14.08 5.34 -4.89
N CYS A 52 -13.02 5.47 -5.70
CA CYS A 52 -12.34 6.77 -5.84
C CYS A 52 -13.20 7.77 -6.60
N GLN A 53 -13.07 9.06 -6.26
CA GLN A 53 -13.86 10.15 -6.86
C GLN A 53 -13.82 10.15 -8.38
N ARG A 54 -12.69 9.75 -8.96
CA ARG A 54 -12.52 9.66 -10.40
C ARG A 54 -13.26 8.47 -11.03
N CYS A 55 -13.40 7.35 -10.33
CA CYS A 55 -14.24 6.23 -10.76
C CYS A 55 -15.73 6.56 -10.66
N ILE A 56 -16.15 7.35 -9.67
CA ILE A 56 -17.54 7.82 -9.54
C ILE A 56 -17.93 8.68 -10.75
N LYS A 57 -17.09 9.66 -11.13
CA LYS A 57 -17.36 10.54 -12.29
C LYS A 57 -17.33 9.84 -13.65
N ARG A 58 -16.85 8.60 -13.71
CA ARG A 58 -16.75 7.80 -14.94
C ARG A 58 -17.72 6.62 -14.93
N ASP A 59 -18.58 6.53 -13.92
CA ASP A 59 -19.50 5.40 -13.71
C ASP A 59 -18.80 4.03 -13.62
N LEU A 60 -17.53 4.03 -13.20
CA LEU A 60 -16.72 2.83 -12.93
C LEU A 60 -16.61 2.54 -11.43
N ALA A 61 -17.46 3.16 -10.61
CA ALA A 61 -17.46 2.97 -9.15
C ALA A 61 -17.69 1.50 -8.76
N SER A 62 -18.53 0.78 -9.50
CA SER A 62 -18.85 -0.64 -9.30
C SER A 62 -17.65 -1.58 -9.43
N THR A 63 -16.67 -1.22 -10.27
CA THR A 63 -15.46 -2.01 -10.52
C THR A 63 -14.20 -1.36 -9.95
N CYS A 64 -14.35 -0.35 -9.09
CA CYS A 64 -13.23 0.37 -8.50
C CYS A 64 -12.53 -0.47 -7.42
N ALA A 65 -11.47 -1.17 -7.80
CA ALA A 65 -10.64 -1.98 -6.89
C ALA A 65 -9.21 -1.44 -6.76
N ASP A 66 -8.51 -1.77 -5.68
CA ASP A 66 -7.08 -1.43 -5.52
C ASP A 66 -6.22 -2.08 -6.61
N GLY A 67 -5.33 -1.30 -7.24
CA GLY A 67 -4.45 -1.77 -8.32
C GLY A 67 -3.37 -2.73 -7.83
N ALA A 68 -3.29 -3.97 -8.32
CA ALA A 68 -2.28 -4.95 -7.87
C ALA A 68 -0.84 -4.40 -7.97
N ARG A 69 -0.02 -4.64 -6.93
CA ARG A 69 1.42 -4.37 -7.00
C ARG A 69 2.05 -5.48 -7.84
N LYS A 70 2.70 -5.12 -8.94
CA LYS A 70 3.50 -6.10 -9.70
C LYS A 70 4.55 -6.68 -8.75
N LYS A 71 4.61 -8.02 -8.66
CA LYS A 71 5.71 -8.71 -7.98
C LYS A 71 7.01 -8.27 -8.64
N ALA A 72 8.05 -8.11 -7.84
CA ALA A 72 9.34 -7.67 -8.35
C ALA A 72 9.87 -8.69 -9.37
N LYS A 73 10.48 -8.17 -10.44
CA LYS A 73 10.92 -8.96 -11.61
C LYS A 73 11.74 -10.19 -11.24
N TYR A 74 12.58 -10.09 -10.19
CA TYR A 74 13.41 -11.20 -9.71
C TYR A 74 12.65 -12.48 -9.31
N LEU A 75 11.33 -12.40 -9.12
CA LEU A 75 10.49 -13.56 -8.82
C LEU A 75 9.86 -14.21 -10.07
N GLN A 76 9.88 -13.55 -11.22
CA GLN A 76 9.30 -14.02 -12.49
C GLN A 76 10.37 -14.55 -13.44
N ASP A 77 11.59 -14.03 -13.37
CA ASP A 77 12.70 -14.55 -14.15
C ASP A 77 13.18 -15.94 -13.68
N ALA A 78 12.75 -16.40 -12.49
CA ALA A 78 13.12 -17.70 -11.92
C ALA A 78 12.35 -18.90 -12.51
N GLU A 79 11.13 -18.69 -13.01
CA GLU A 79 10.29 -19.77 -13.55
C GLU A 79 10.71 -20.15 -14.98
N VAL A 80 11.15 -19.17 -15.78
CA VAL A 80 11.64 -19.40 -17.15
C VAL A 80 13.05 -19.99 -17.15
N GLU A 81 13.92 -19.56 -16.22
CA GLU A 81 15.29 -20.09 -16.13
C GLU A 81 15.29 -21.57 -15.69
N VAL A 82 14.42 -21.95 -14.75
CA VAL A 82 14.28 -23.35 -14.33
C VAL A 82 13.69 -24.21 -15.44
N GLU A 83 12.69 -23.73 -16.19
CA GLU A 83 12.12 -24.49 -17.31
C GLU A 83 13.15 -24.70 -18.42
N VAL A 84 13.92 -23.68 -18.80
CA VAL A 84 14.99 -23.81 -19.82
C VAL A 84 16.10 -24.72 -19.34
N VAL A 85 16.53 -24.60 -18.08
CA VAL A 85 17.56 -25.50 -17.51
C VAL A 85 17.05 -26.93 -17.47
N VAL A 86 15.81 -27.18 -17.06
CA VAL A 86 15.19 -28.52 -17.03
C VAL A 86 15.08 -29.10 -18.44
N VAL A 87 14.67 -28.31 -19.44
CA VAL A 87 14.58 -28.77 -20.84
C VAL A 87 15.97 -29.05 -21.42
N VAL A 88 16.98 -28.22 -21.12
CA VAL A 88 18.35 -28.43 -21.57
C VAL A 88 18.98 -29.66 -20.91
N VAL A 89 18.82 -29.85 -19.59
CA VAL A 89 19.37 -31.05 -18.92
C VAL A 89 18.67 -32.32 -19.37
N VAL A 90 17.35 -32.28 -19.58
CA VAL A 90 16.58 -33.44 -20.09
C VAL A 90 17.03 -33.80 -21.51
N ALA A 91 17.14 -32.81 -22.40
CA ALA A 91 17.64 -33.03 -23.77
C ALA A 91 19.09 -33.55 -23.80
N VAL A 92 19.97 -33.05 -22.93
CA VAL A 92 21.36 -33.52 -22.82
C VAL A 92 21.42 -34.95 -22.27
N VAL A 93 20.55 -35.30 -21.32
CA VAL A 93 20.43 -36.67 -20.78
C VAL A 93 19.94 -37.64 -21.85
N GLU A 94 18.95 -37.27 -22.66
CA GLU A 94 18.43 -38.10 -23.76
C GLU A 94 19.48 -38.37 -24.85
N HIS A 95 20.29 -37.36 -25.21
CA HIS A 95 21.40 -37.54 -26.16
C HIS A 95 22.54 -38.40 -25.59
N ASN A 96 22.71 -38.43 -24.26
CA ASN A 96 23.71 -39.27 -23.60
C ASN A 96 23.25 -40.74 -23.48
N ASN A 97 21.95 -41.01 -23.57
CA ASN A 97 21.36 -42.35 -23.41
C ASN A 97 21.20 -43.11 -24.73
N THR A 98 21.29 -42.44 -25.88
CA THR A 98 21.09 -43.04 -27.22
C THR A 98 22.36 -43.65 -27.83
N GLY A 99 23.43 -43.82 -27.04
CA GLY A 99 24.67 -44.48 -27.44
C GLY A 99 24.81 -45.90 -26.88
N SER A 100 24.11 -46.88 -27.45
CA SER A 100 24.48 -48.31 -27.44
C SER A 100 23.89 -48.99 -28.66
#